data_AF-A0A2N2Y7A2-F1
#
_entry.id   AF-A0A2N2Y7A2-F1
#
_cell.length_a   1.000
_cell.length_b   1.000
_cell.length_c   1.000
_cell.angle_alpha   90.00
_cell.angle_beta   90.00
_cell.angle_gamma   90.00
#
_symmetry.space_group_name_H-M   'P 1'
#
loop_
_entity.id
_entity.type
_entity.pdbx_description
1 polymer ?
#
loop_
_entity_poly.entity_id
_entity_poly.type
_entity_poly.pdbx_seq_one_letter_code
_entity_poly.pdbx_strand_id
1 'polypeptide(L)'
;MRLKDTVNQYLIQYLFLFYPISPNGLKKVIGKELPISKNKAIQSELSLVAEQNSDYFKLDFDEGGISKAVNWKGGGEFVYLELKKYNQTFIEQIESAKDLPDRQAGTKAILKIWEEMKTKSFLNYNVDLQKQEEHIEEFKTLTIEEQKQHLVELLDKNQLYVNLSSLNDKDFAVSAEEKKVTQEFYRK
;
A
#
# COMPACT_ATOMS: atom_id res chain seq x y z
N MET A 1 5.31 -8.83 -40.68
CA MET A 1 5.52 -9.55 -39.40
C MET A 1 5.10 -8.58 -38.31
N ARG A 2 3.94 -8.82 -37.66
CA ARG A 2 3.23 -7.81 -36.86
C ARG A 2 3.75 -7.82 -35.42
N LEU A 3 4.10 -6.65 -34.91
CA LEU A 3 4.50 -6.37 -33.51
C LEU A 3 3.44 -6.72 -32.44
N LYS A 4 2.28 -7.27 -32.84
CA LYS A 4 1.22 -7.70 -31.92
C LYS A 4 1.49 -9.05 -31.25
N ASP A 5 2.43 -9.84 -31.78
CA ASP A 5 2.59 -11.23 -31.34
C ASP A 5 3.68 -11.42 -30.28
N THR A 6 4.53 -10.41 -30.02
CA THR A 6 5.66 -10.55 -29.07
C THR A 6 5.43 -9.88 -27.73
N VAL A 7 4.66 -8.78 -27.69
CA VAL A 7 4.34 -8.07 -26.43
C VAL A 7 3.36 -8.89 -25.57
N ASN A 8 2.46 -9.65 -26.21
CA ASN A 8 1.40 -10.38 -25.53
C ASN A 8 1.87 -11.69 -24.86
N GLN A 9 3.03 -12.22 -25.24
CA GLN A 9 3.47 -13.53 -24.75
C GLN A 9 4.33 -13.46 -23.47
N TYR A 10 4.97 -12.32 -23.20
CA TYR A 10 5.71 -12.11 -21.96
C TYR A 10 4.85 -11.51 -20.83
N LEU A 11 3.77 -10.79 -21.16
CA LEU A 11 2.86 -10.19 -20.17
C LEU A 11 1.83 -11.18 -19.61
N ILE A 12 1.36 -12.16 -20.40
CA ILE A 12 0.29 -13.08 -19.96
C ILE A 12 0.82 -14.20 -19.04
N GLN A 13 2.10 -14.54 -19.07
CA GLN A 13 2.60 -15.73 -18.36
C GLN A 13 2.99 -15.50 -16.88
N TYR A 14 2.95 -14.25 -16.39
CA TYR A 14 3.20 -13.93 -14.97
C TYR A 14 1.92 -13.59 -14.17
N LEU A 15 0.75 -13.77 -14.78
CA LEU A 15 -0.53 -13.22 -14.33
C LEU A 15 -1.20 -13.92 -13.11
N PHE A 16 -0.52 -14.77 -12.34
CA PHE A 16 -1.20 -15.55 -11.28
C PHE A 16 -0.50 -15.68 -9.91
N LEU A 17 0.63 -15.01 -9.64
CA LEU A 17 1.40 -15.32 -8.42
C LEU A 17 1.61 -14.21 -7.38
N PHE A 18 1.15 -12.98 -7.59
CA PHE A 18 1.32 -11.93 -6.57
C PHE A 18 0.13 -10.99 -6.50
N TYR A 19 -0.94 -11.43 -5.85
CA TYR A 19 -1.87 -10.54 -5.16
C TYR A 19 -1.36 -10.29 -3.73
N PRO A 20 -0.62 -9.20 -3.43
CA PRO A 20 -0.76 -8.59 -2.13
C PRO A 20 -2.16 -7.99 -2.09
N ILE A 21 -2.95 -8.46 -1.12
CA ILE A 21 -4.28 -7.96 -0.82
C ILE A 21 -4.17 -6.44 -0.64
N SER A 22 -4.89 -5.68 -1.47
CA SER A 22 -5.07 -4.23 -1.32
C SER A 22 -5.41 -3.90 0.15
N PRO A 23 -4.97 -2.76 0.72
CA PRO A 23 -5.44 -2.30 2.03
C PRO A 23 -6.96 -2.18 2.11
N ASN A 24 -7.63 -1.99 0.96
CA ASN A 24 -9.09 -2.00 0.89
C ASN A 24 -9.72 -3.41 0.82
N GLY A 25 -8.91 -4.45 0.61
CA GLY A 25 -9.29 -5.87 0.58
C GLY A 25 -9.20 -6.59 1.93
N LEU A 26 -8.77 -5.88 2.98
CA LEU A 26 -8.81 -6.37 4.36
C LEU A 26 -9.61 -5.43 5.27
N LYS A 27 -10.70 -4.84 4.77
CA LYS A 27 -11.81 -4.38 5.63
C LYS A 27 -12.69 -5.57 6.04
N LYS A 28 -12.09 -6.58 6.67
CA LYS A 28 -12.75 -7.32 7.73
C LYS A 28 -12.00 -6.98 9.01
N VAL A 29 -12.10 -5.71 9.40
CA VAL A 29 -11.76 -5.31 10.76
C VAL A 29 -12.63 -6.19 11.65
N ILE A 30 -12.03 -7.11 12.39
CA ILE A 30 -12.75 -8.01 13.32
C ILE A 30 -13.12 -7.21 14.56
N GLY A 31 -13.57 -5.96 14.42
CA GLY A 31 -13.78 -5.07 15.54
C GLY A 31 -14.37 -3.72 15.20
N LYS A 32 -14.86 -3.06 16.25
CA LYS A 32 -15.52 -1.75 16.18
C LYS A 32 -14.55 -0.64 16.58
N GLU A 33 -14.52 0.43 15.78
CA GLU A 33 -13.78 1.65 16.08
C GLU A 33 -14.32 2.28 17.37
N LEU A 34 -13.41 2.71 18.26
CA LEU A 34 -13.76 3.35 19.53
C LEU A 34 -13.06 4.72 19.65
N PRO A 35 -13.75 5.75 20.17
CA PRO A 35 -13.13 7.04 20.43
C PRO A 35 -12.13 6.94 21.59
N ILE A 36 -10.98 7.61 21.43
CA ILE A 36 -9.96 7.72 22.47
C ILE A 36 -10.47 8.62 23.59
N SER A 37 -10.67 8.09 24.80
CA SER A 37 -10.76 8.94 25.99
C SER A 37 -9.34 9.28 26.48
N LYS A 38 -9.03 10.57 26.58
CA LYS A 38 -7.78 11.04 27.19
C LYS A 38 -7.66 10.42 28.59
N ASN A 39 -6.54 9.75 28.87
CA ASN A 39 -6.15 9.10 30.13
C ASN A 39 -6.52 7.61 30.34
N LYS A 40 -6.62 6.78 29.30
CA LYS A 40 -6.44 5.33 29.51
C LYS A 40 -4.96 4.99 29.29
N ALA A 41 -4.25 4.62 30.35
CA ALA A 41 -2.88 4.15 30.26
C ALA A 41 -2.86 2.80 29.51
N ILE A 42 -2.55 2.85 28.23
CA ILE A 42 -2.34 1.66 27.41
C ILE A 42 -0.89 1.28 27.61
N GLN A 43 -0.64 0.20 28.38
CA GLN A 43 0.65 -0.42 28.71
C GLN A 43 1.84 0.54 28.95
N SER A 44 2.38 0.52 30.16
CA SER A 44 3.44 1.39 30.69
C SER A 44 4.72 1.57 29.86
N GLU A 45 4.92 0.80 28.78
CA GLU A 45 6.13 0.85 27.95
C GLU A 45 5.92 1.50 26.58
N LEU A 46 4.67 1.60 26.09
CA LEU A 46 4.34 2.33 24.86
C LEU A 46 3.41 3.49 25.24
N SER A 47 4.00 4.53 25.83
CA SER A 47 3.36 5.85 25.94
C SER A 47 3.28 6.49 24.55
N LEU A 48 2.61 5.82 23.62
CA LEU A 48 2.71 6.17 22.22
C LEU A 48 1.94 7.45 22.00
N VAL A 49 2.66 8.38 21.39
CA VAL A 49 2.17 9.60 20.75
C VAL A 49 1.23 9.17 19.64
N ALA A 50 0.03 8.75 20.02
CA ALA A 50 -1.11 8.75 19.14
C ALA A 50 -1.31 10.22 18.76
N GLU A 51 -1.15 10.52 17.47
CA GLU A 51 -1.80 11.72 16.94
C GLU A 51 -3.26 11.73 17.41
N GLN A 52 -3.85 12.92 17.53
CA GLN A 52 -5.30 12.99 17.60
C GLN A 52 -5.83 12.19 16.40
N ASN A 53 -6.58 11.10 16.64
CA ASN A 53 -7.14 10.15 15.66
C ASN A 53 -6.41 8.81 15.45
N SER A 54 -5.66 8.24 16.41
CA SER A 54 -5.29 6.81 16.28
C SER A 54 -6.53 5.92 16.41
N ASP A 55 -6.83 5.10 15.40
CA ASP A 55 -7.99 4.22 15.39
C ASP A 55 -7.82 3.06 16.40
N TYR A 56 -8.76 2.92 17.33
CA TYR A 56 -8.80 1.80 18.28
C TYR A 56 -9.90 0.84 17.92
N PHE A 57 -9.59 -0.46 17.94
CA PHE A 57 -10.54 -1.49 17.56
C PHE A 57 -10.80 -2.47 18.71
N LYS A 58 -12.07 -2.62 19.05
CA LYS A 58 -12.52 -3.66 19.97
C LYS A 58 -12.90 -4.89 19.19
N LEU A 59 -12.29 -6.03 19.51
CA LEU A 59 -12.59 -7.26 18.79
C LEU A 59 -14.02 -7.77 19.07
N ASP A 60 -14.75 -8.08 18.01
CA ASP A 60 -16.05 -8.74 18.08
C ASP A 60 -15.85 -10.26 18.13
N PHE A 61 -16.63 -10.93 18.98
CA PHE A 61 -16.59 -12.37 19.20
C PHE A 61 -17.21 -13.14 18.01
N ASP A 62 -16.59 -14.27 17.63
CA ASP A 62 -17.23 -15.29 16.80
C ASP A 62 -17.37 -16.62 17.56
N GLU A 63 -18.43 -17.38 17.27
CA GLU A 63 -18.68 -18.69 17.92
C GLU A 63 -17.95 -19.86 17.23
N GLY A 64 -17.02 -19.57 16.32
CA GLY A 64 -16.38 -20.52 15.43
C GLY A 64 -14.90 -20.77 15.72
N GLY A 65 -14.28 -21.66 14.92
CA GLY A 65 -12.83 -21.81 14.78
C GLY A 65 -12.04 -21.82 16.09
N ILE A 66 -10.99 -20.98 16.13
CA ILE A 66 -10.07 -20.86 17.28
C ILE A 66 -10.83 -20.34 18.52
N SER A 67 -11.77 -19.41 18.36
CA SER A 67 -12.57 -18.85 19.47
C SER A 67 -13.25 -19.94 20.31
N LYS A 68 -13.83 -20.94 19.64
CA LYS A 68 -14.41 -22.12 20.31
C LYS A 68 -13.35 -23.02 20.95
N ALA A 69 -12.22 -23.25 20.27
CA ALA A 69 -11.14 -24.11 20.77
C ALA A 69 -10.48 -23.57 22.04
N VAL A 70 -10.35 -22.25 22.17
CA VAL A 70 -9.78 -21.59 23.37
C VAL A 70 -10.84 -21.03 24.32
N ASN A 71 -12.12 -21.29 24.06
CA ASN A 71 -13.26 -20.75 24.82
C ASN A 71 -13.17 -19.21 25.04
N TRP A 72 -12.66 -18.48 24.05
CA TRP A 72 -12.59 -17.02 24.10
C TRP A 72 -14.00 -16.45 23.94
N LYS A 73 -14.39 -15.49 24.79
CA LYS A 73 -15.76 -14.93 24.86
C LYS A 73 -15.83 -13.47 24.38
N GLY A 74 -14.91 -13.09 23.51
CA GLY A 74 -14.70 -11.70 23.10
C GLY A 74 -13.94 -10.88 24.14
N GLY A 75 -13.73 -9.60 23.83
CA GLY A 75 -12.86 -8.71 24.60
C GLY A 75 -11.44 -8.66 24.05
N GLY A 76 -10.54 -7.98 24.76
CA GLY A 76 -9.22 -7.65 24.23
C GLY A 76 -9.22 -6.33 23.46
N GLU A 77 -8.18 -5.55 23.72
CA GLU A 77 -7.86 -4.32 23.02
C GLU A 77 -6.57 -4.59 22.27
N PHE A 78 -6.51 -4.24 20.98
CA PHE A 78 -5.27 -4.30 20.23
C PHE A 78 -5.00 -2.93 19.65
N VAL A 79 -3.71 -2.61 19.59
CA VAL A 79 -3.20 -1.48 18.84
C VAL A 79 -2.53 -2.07 17.61
N TYR A 80 -2.81 -1.52 16.44
CA TYR A 80 -1.97 -1.76 15.27
C TYR A 80 -1.30 -0.46 14.85
N LEU A 81 -0.20 -0.59 14.14
CA LEU A 81 0.54 0.50 13.54
C LEU A 81 0.61 0.23 12.04
N GLU A 82 0.39 1.26 11.23
CA GLU A 82 0.64 1.16 9.80
C GLU A 82 2.12 1.42 9.52
N LEU A 83 2.66 0.69 8.55
CA LEU A 83 4.00 0.95 8.05
C LEU A 83 3.98 2.23 7.21
N LYS A 84 5.04 3.04 7.32
CA LYS A 84 5.20 4.23 6.49
C LYS A 84 5.24 3.83 5.03
N LYS A 85 4.23 4.28 4.26
CA LYS A 85 4.06 3.95 2.84
C LYS A 85 5.20 4.56 2.02
N TYR A 86 5.58 3.83 0.98
CA TYR A 86 6.45 4.33 -0.07
C TYR A 86 5.85 4.06 -1.45
N ASN A 87 6.25 3.02 -2.19
CA ASN A 87 5.61 2.68 -3.47
C ASN A 87 4.10 2.38 -3.31
N GLN A 88 3.65 1.99 -2.11
CA GLN A 88 2.24 1.81 -1.79
C GLN A 88 1.40 3.08 -2.04
N THR A 89 1.97 4.28 -1.87
CA THR A 89 1.27 5.54 -2.18
C THR A 89 0.92 5.64 -3.66
N PHE A 90 1.80 5.20 -4.56
CA PHE A 90 1.52 5.17 -5.99
C PHE A 90 0.47 4.12 -6.34
N ILE A 91 0.51 2.93 -5.72
CA ILE A 91 -0.53 1.90 -5.92
C ILE A 91 -1.92 2.46 -5.56
N GLU A 92 -2.04 3.17 -4.45
CA GLU A 92 -3.32 3.78 -4.02
C GLU A 92 -3.80 4.86 -5.01
N GLN A 93 -2.90 5.73 -5.47
CA GLN A 93 -3.23 6.73 -6.48
C GLN A 93 -3.66 6.11 -7.81
N ILE A 94 -2.95 5.08 -8.28
CA ILE A 94 -3.28 4.33 -9.49
C ILE A 94 -4.65 3.70 -9.32
N GLU A 95 -4.93 3.09 -8.16
CA GLU A 95 -6.20 2.44 -7.90
C GLU A 95 -7.39 3.41 -7.94
N SER A 96 -7.25 4.57 -7.31
CA SER A 96 -8.27 5.63 -7.28
C SER A 96 -8.52 6.31 -8.63
N ALA A 97 -7.62 6.18 -9.61
CA ALA A 97 -7.82 6.77 -10.93
C ALA A 97 -9.01 6.18 -11.72
N LYS A 98 -9.57 5.04 -11.28
CA LYS A 98 -10.74 4.37 -11.89
C LYS A 98 -12.07 5.08 -11.65
N ASP A 99 -12.14 5.97 -10.66
CA ASP A 99 -13.38 6.59 -10.23
C ASP A 99 -13.73 7.83 -11.09
N LEU A 100 -12.97 8.08 -12.16
CA LEU A 100 -13.20 9.19 -13.08
C LEU A 100 -14.20 8.84 -14.18
N PRO A 101 -15.16 9.73 -14.49
CA PRO A 101 -16.29 9.43 -15.38
C PRO A 101 -15.92 9.33 -16.87
N ASP A 102 -14.72 9.76 -17.25
CA ASP A 102 -14.27 9.82 -18.64
C ASP A 102 -12.92 9.12 -18.82
N ARG A 103 -12.78 8.34 -19.90
CA ARG A 103 -11.57 7.56 -20.20
C ARG A 103 -10.37 8.47 -20.43
N GLN A 104 -10.54 9.59 -21.13
CA GLN A 104 -9.43 10.49 -21.41
C GLN A 104 -8.95 11.18 -20.12
N ALA A 105 -9.87 11.52 -19.21
CA ALA A 105 -9.54 12.00 -17.88
C ALA A 105 -8.79 10.94 -17.05
N GLY A 106 -9.23 9.68 -17.10
CA GLY A 106 -8.55 8.53 -16.47
C GLY A 106 -7.11 8.36 -16.97
N THR A 107 -6.92 8.30 -18.29
CA THR A 107 -5.58 8.19 -18.90
C THR A 107 -4.70 9.40 -18.55
N LYS A 108 -5.25 10.61 -18.52
CA LYS A 108 -4.49 11.81 -18.11
C LYS A 108 -4.05 11.74 -16.65
N ALA A 109 -4.91 11.24 -15.75
CA ALA A 109 -4.56 11.05 -14.35
C ALA A 109 -3.46 10.01 -14.18
N ILE A 110 -3.56 8.87 -14.88
CA ILE A 110 -2.54 7.82 -14.88
C ILE A 110 -1.19 8.33 -15.40
N LEU A 111 -1.19 9.09 -16.51
CA LEU A 111 0.03 9.68 -17.05
C LEU A 111 0.68 10.67 -16.07
N LYS A 112 -0.13 11.43 -15.32
CA LYS A 112 0.41 12.29 -14.28
C LYS A 112 1.10 11.48 -13.18
N ILE A 113 0.50 10.37 -12.76
CA ILE A 113 1.11 9.47 -11.78
C ILE A 113 2.42 8.89 -12.32
N TRP A 114 2.46 8.50 -13.61
CA TRP A 114 3.69 8.04 -14.26
C TRP A 114 4.83 9.07 -14.20
N GLU A 115 4.54 10.35 -14.49
CA GLU A 115 5.54 11.42 -14.37
C GLU A 115 6.08 11.57 -12.94
N GLU A 116 5.22 11.43 -11.93
CA GLU A 116 5.62 11.46 -10.53
C GLU A 116 6.44 10.22 -10.14
N MET A 117 6.05 9.03 -10.60
CA MET A 117 6.78 7.78 -10.35
C MET A 117 8.23 7.87 -10.85
N LYS A 118 8.45 8.37 -12.07
CA LYS A 118 9.81 8.51 -12.65
C LYS A 118 10.79 9.26 -11.76
N THR A 119 10.31 10.17 -10.91
CA THR A 119 11.16 11.03 -10.07
C THR A 119 11.15 10.67 -8.59
N LYS A 120 10.12 9.95 -8.12
CA LYS A 120 9.87 9.77 -6.68
C LYS A 120 9.63 8.33 -6.24
N SER A 121 9.46 7.38 -7.17
CA SER A 121 9.27 5.97 -6.83
C SER A 121 10.56 5.15 -6.97
N PHE A 122 10.58 3.96 -6.36
CA PHE A 122 11.56 2.94 -6.72
C PHE A 122 10.95 2.03 -7.78
N LEU A 123 11.42 2.16 -9.00
CA LEU A 123 11.05 1.28 -10.09
C LEU A 123 11.86 -0.03 -10.02
N ASN A 124 11.28 -1.10 -10.55
CA ASN A 124 11.97 -2.37 -10.69
C ASN A 124 13.24 -2.17 -11.54
N TYR A 125 14.37 -2.72 -11.09
CA TYR A 125 15.67 -2.54 -11.74
C TYR A 125 15.71 -2.96 -13.22
N ASN A 126 14.79 -3.84 -13.64
CA ASN A 126 14.66 -4.28 -15.03
C ASN A 126 13.92 -3.27 -15.93
N VAL A 127 13.39 -2.18 -15.36
CA VAL A 127 12.62 -1.19 -16.11
C VAL A 127 13.57 -0.24 -16.84
N ASP A 128 13.45 -0.24 -18.15
CA ASP A 128 14.09 0.73 -19.03
C ASP A 128 13.13 1.91 -19.28
N LEU A 129 13.40 3.03 -18.60
CA LEU A 129 12.57 4.24 -18.69
C LEU A 129 12.47 4.79 -20.11
N GLN A 130 13.56 4.77 -20.88
CA GLN A 130 13.58 5.32 -22.23
C GLN A 130 12.66 4.51 -23.14
N LYS A 131 12.70 3.17 -23.02
CA LYS A 131 11.76 2.31 -23.76
C LYS A 131 10.30 2.55 -23.38
N GLN A 132 10.01 2.79 -22.10
CA GLN A 132 8.62 3.11 -21.72
C GLN A 132 8.15 4.42 -22.34
N GLU A 133 9.02 5.43 -22.45
CA GLU A 133 8.68 6.70 -23.08
C GLU A 133 8.48 6.59 -24.60
N GLU A 134 9.31 5.80 -25.28
CA GLU A 134 9.17 5.55 -26.73
C GLU A 134 7.80 4.94 -27.09
N HIS A 135 7.24 4.12 -26.19
CA HIS A 135 5.94 3.46 -26.38
C HIS A 135 4.77 4.17 -25.67
N ILE A 136 4.94 5.41 -25.22
CA ILE A 136 3.89 6.11 -24.44
C ILE A 136 2.59 6.34 -25.22
N GLU A 137 2.66 6.50 -26.54
CA GLU A 137 1.47 6.63 -27.37
C GLU A 137 0.69 5.32 -27.47
N GLU A 138 1.38 4.17 -27.52
CA GLU A 138 0.74 2.85 -27.49
C GLU A 138 0.08 2.60 -26.13
N PHE A 139 0.74 2.98 -25.04
CA PHE A 139 0.20 2.92 -23.68
C PHE A 139 -1.13 3.67 -23.54
N LYS A 140 -1.27 4.86 -24.15
CA LYS A 140 -2.52 5.64 -24.15
C LYS A 140 -3.69 4.92 -24.82
N THR A 141 -3.42 3.97 -25.73
CA THR A 141 -4.47 3.20 -26.42
C THR A 141 -5.04 2.05 -25.59
N LEU A 142 -4.33 1.64 -24.53
CA LEU A 142 -4.78 0.61 -23.60
C LEU A 142 -6.02 1.04 -22.81
N THR A 143 -6.77 0.08 -22.28
CA THR A 143 -7.85 0.33 -21.31
C THR A 143 -7.28 0.91 -20.01
N ILE A 144 -8.13 1.54 -19.20
CA ILE A 144 -7.70 2.12 -17.91
C ILE A 144 -7.15 1.03 -16.99
N GLU A 145 -7.80 -0.12 -16.95
CA GLU A 145 -7.40 -1.29 -16.17
C GLU A 145 -6.01 -1.79 -16.60
N GLU A 146 -5.75 -1.91 -17.90
CA GLU A 146 -4.44 -2.29 -18.43
C GLU A 146 -3.37 -1.24 -18.12
N GLN A 147 -3.69 0.05 -18.27
CA GLN A 147 -2.77 1.15 -17.94
C GLN A 147 -2.38 1.14 -16.46
N LYS A 148 -3.36 0.94 -15.57
CA LYS A 148 -3.13 0.83 -14.12
C LYS A 148 -2.24 -0.37 -13.79
N GLN A 149 -2.59 -1.53 -14.32
CA GLN A 149 -1.84 -2.76 -14.10
C GLN A 149 -0.39 -2.61 -14.54
N HIS A 150 -0.17 -2.03 -15.72
CA HIS A 150 1.17 -1.75 -16.23
C HIS A 150 1.98 -0.85 -15.30
N LEU A 151 1.41 0.27 -14.80
CA LEU A 151 2.13 1.12 -13.85
C LEU A 151 2.47 0.41 -12.53
N VAL A 152 1.56 -0.42 -12.01
CA VAL A 152 1.81 -1.21 -10.79
C VAL A 152 2.96 -2.20 -10.99
N GLU A 153 3.10 -2.76 -12.19
CA GLU A 153 4.17 -3.71 -12.52
C GLU A 153 5.56 -3.05 -12.62
N LEU A 154 5.60 -1.76 -12.95
CA LEU A 154 6.87 -1.02 -13.01
C LEU A 154 7.45 -0.72 -11.61
N LEU A 155 6.63 -0.77 -10.55
CA LEU A 155 7.08 -0.52 -9.17
C LEU A 155 7.86 -1.72 -8.62
N ASP A 156 8.93 -1.45 -7.86
CA ASP A 156 9.55 -2.47 -7.03
C ASP A 156 8.65 -2.78 -5.82
N LYS A 157 8.09 -4.00 -5.80
CA LYS A 157 7.19 -4.48 -4.74
C LYS A 157 7.93 -4.75 -3.42
N ASN A 158 9.26 -4.80 -3.41
CA ASN A 158 10.05 -4.87 -2.18
C ASN A 158 10.18 -3.49 -1.50
N GLN A 159 9.82 -2.42 -2.20
CA GLN A 159 9.89 -1.03 -1.72
C GLN A 159 8.48 -0.42 -1.54
N LEU A 160 7.47 -1.25 -1.23
CA LEU A 160 6.12 -0.73 -0.95
C LEU A 160 6.07 0.15 0.30
N TYR A 161 6.93 -0.13 1.28
CA TYR A 161 7.02 0.57 2.55
C TYR A 161 8.47 0.94 2.84
N VAL A 162 8.67 1.95 3.67
CA VAL A 162 10.01 2.40 4.07
C VAL A 162 10.68 1.31 4.90
N ASN A 163 11.87 0.88 4.47
CA ASN A 163 12.67 -0.11 5.18
C ASN A 163 13.20 0.44 6.50
N LEU A 164 13.30 -0.43 7.52
CA LEU A 164 13.86 -0.06 8.82
C LEU A 164 15.31 0.47 8.72
N SER A 165 16.11 -0.08 7.80
CA SER A 165 17.48 0.41 7.54
C SER A 165 17.50 1.84 6.98
N SER A 166 16.42 2.28 6.34
CA SER A 166 16.26 3.60 5.74
C SER A 166 15.60 4.60 6.69
N LEU A 167 15.41 4.26 7.96
CA LEU A 167 14.72 5.10 8.95
C LEU A 167 15.34 6.51 9.09
N ASN A 168 16.66 6.64 8.88
CA ASN A 168 17.37 7.90 8.97
C ASN A 168 17.64 8.57 7.61
N ASP A 169 17.22 7.95 6.53
CA ASP A 169 17.35 8.53 5.20
C ASP A 169 16.38 9.71 5.06
N LYS A 170 16.91 10.81 4.53
CA LYS A 170 16.19 12.10 4.42
C LYS A 170 15.13 12.03 3.33
N ASP A 171 15.29 11.17 2.35
CA ASP A 171 14.39 11.05 1.20
C ASP A 171 12.99 10.58 1.61
N PHE A 172 12.88 9.84 2.71
CA PHE A 172 11.59 9.35 3.23
C PHE A 172 10.90 10.31 4.20
N ALA A 173 11.53 11.43 4.58
CA ALA A 173 10.97 12.43 5.49
C ALA A 173 10.29 11.81 6.74
N VAL A 174 10.94 10.81 7.35
CA VAL A 174 10.45 10.17 8.57
C VAL A 174 10.54 11.16 9.74
N SER A 175 9.43 11.40 10.45
CA SER A 175 9.37 12.34 11.57
C SER A 175 10.13 11.83 12.79
N ALA A 176 10.46 12.71 13.74
CA ALA A 176 11.16 12.31 14.96
C ALA A 176 10.31 11.33 15.80
N GLU A 177 8.99 11.53 15.79
CA GLU A 177 8.00 10.71 16.46
C GLU A 177 7.92 9.32 15.83
N GLU A 178 7.82 9.22 14.49
CA GLU A 178 7.82 7.96 13.75
C GLU A 178 9.10 7.16 14.01
N LYS A 179 10.25 7.84 14.05
CA LYS A 179 11.55 7.21 14.37
C LYS A 179 11.56 6.64 15.79
N LYS A 180 11.11 7.44 16.77
CA LYS A 180 11.07 7.03 18.17
C LYS A 180 10.16 5.81 18.37
N VAL A 181 8.94 5.87 17.84
CA VAL A 181 7.97 4.76 17.90
C VAL A 181 8.55 3.49 17.29
N THR A 182 9.15 3.61 16.10
CA THR A 182 9.75 2.46 15.40
C THR A 182 10.90 1.85 16.21
N GLN A 183 11.78 2.69 16.79
CA GLN A 183 12.89 2.23 17.62
C GLN A 183 12.41 1.54 18.91
N GLU A 184 11.39 2.10 19.56
CA GLU A 184 10.78 1.50 20.76
C GLU A 184 10.13 0.15 20.43
N PHE A 185 9.44 0.04 19.31
CA PHE A 185 8.81 -1.21 18.86
C PHE A 185 9.81 -2.35 18.63
N TYR A 186 10.98 -2.05 18.04
CA TYR A 186 12.01 -3.05 17.76
C TYR A 186 13.03 -3.23 18.89
N ARG A 187 12.88 -2.52 20.02
CA ARG A 187 13.76 -2.68 21.18
C ARG A 187 13.46 -4.03 21.85
N LYS A 188 14.48 -4.88 21.96
CA LYS A 188 14.42 -6.13 22.74
C LYS A 188 14.71 -5.88 24.21
#